data_AF-A0A521RGD6-F1
#
_entry.id   AF-A0A521RGD6-F1
#
_cell.length_a   1.000
_cell.length_b   1.000
_cell.length_c   1.000
_cell.angle_alpha   90.00
_cell.angle_beta   90.00
_cell.angle_gamma   90.00
#
_symmetry.space_group_name_H-M   'P 1'
#
loop_
_entity.id
_entity.type
_entity.pdbx_description
1 polymer ?
#
loop_
_entity_poly.entity_id
_entity_poly.type
_entity_poly.pdbx_seq_one_letter_code
_entity_poly.pdbx_strand_id
1 'polypeptide(L)'
;MDITQDGDRFILLTYDSAIEIALDVNDPLPKTDAWIEGRTHRALSIAQLIQAEAIAYAPDGRSIFYTTESVRGSAVPVMRQVCE
;
A
#
# COMPACT_ATOMS: atom_id res chain seq x y z
N MET A 1 1.16 6.28 2.71
CA MET A 1 0.91 6.02 1.28
C MET A 1 2.23 6.13 0.56
N ASP A 2 2.39 5.44 -0.57
CA ASP A 2 3.61 5.47 -1.37
C ASP A 2 3.33 5.21 -2.85
N ILE A 3 4.29 5.53 -3.72
CA ILE A 3 4.22 5.31 -5.18
C ILE A 3 5.45 4.47 -5.58
N THR A 4 5.27 3.53 -6.50
CA THR A 4 6.39 2.71 -7.02
C THR A 4 7.43 3.57 -7.75
N GLN A 5 8.66 3.06 -7.88
CA GLN A 5 9.75 3.80 -8.52
C GLN A 5 9.49 4.15 -10.00
N ASP A 6 8.76 3.28 -10.69
CA ASP A 6 8.31 3.46 -12.08
C ASP A 6 7.07 4.37 -12.19
N GLY A 7 6.43 4.72 -11.07
CA GLY A 7 5.25 5.58 -11.07
C GLY A 7 4.00 4.91 -11.64
N ASP A 8 3.98 3.57 -11.71
CA ASP A 8 2.88 2.81 -12.30
C ASP A 8 1.82 2.36 -11.27
N ARG A 9 2.13 2.49 -9.97
CA ARG A 9 1.26 2.06 -8.88
C ARG A 9 1.38 2.96 -7.66
N PHE A 10 0.26 3.07 -6.96
CA PHE A 10 0.13 3.74 -5.66
C PHE A 10 -0.41 2.78 -4.62
N ILE A 11 0.06 2.88 -3.38
CA ILE A 11 -0.43 2.09 -2.26
C ILE A 11 -0.93 2.99 -1.13
N LEU A 12 -2.15 2.70 -0.66
CA LEU A 12 -2.74 3.30 0.53
C LEU A 12 -2.80 2.29 1.66
N LEU A 13 -2.22 2.61 2.81
CA LEU A 13 -2.33 1.81 4.02
C LEU A 13 -3.58 2.21 4.81
N THR A 14 -4.39 1.23 5.18
CA THR A 14 -5.51 1.38 6.12
C THR A 14 -5.20 0.62 7.43
N TYR A 15 -6.20 0.45 8.30
CA TYR A 15 -6.02 -0.29 9.55
C TYR A 15 -6.14 -1.82 9.41
N ASP A 16 -6.65 -2.33 8.29
CA ASP A 16 -6.86 -3.78 8.08
C ASP A 16 -6.43 -4.27 6.69
N SER A 17 -6.07 -3.35 5.80
CA SER A 17 -5.77 -3.61 4.41
C SER A 17 -4.76 -2.60 3.88
N ALA A 18 -4.10 -2.96 2.78
CA ALA A 18 -3.46 -1.99 1.91
C ALA A 18 -4.15 -2.03 0.54
N ILE A 19 -4.47 -0.89 -0.03
CA ILE A 19 -5.13 -0.79 -1.33
C ILE A 19 -4.09 -0.35 -2.34
N GLU A 20 -3.77 -1.23 -3.29
CA GLU A 20 -2.91 -0.89 -4.43
C GLU A 20 -3.78 -0.41 -5.58
N ILE A 21 -3.38 0.65 -6.24
CA ILE A 21 -4.06 1.25 -7.39
C ILE A 21 -3.06 1.34 -8.52
N ALA A 22 -3.39 0.76 -9.66
CA ALA A 22 -2.65 0.97 -10.91
C ALA A 22 -2.93 2.39 -11.42
N LEU A 23 -1.86 3.14 -11.71
CA LEU A 23 -1.93 4.49 -12.24
C LEU A 23 -0.75 4.76 -13.17
N ASP A 24 -0.77 5.89 -13.88
CA ASP A 24 0.45 6.48 -14.43
C ASP A 24 0.53 7.88 -13.84
N VAL A 25 1.63 8.22 -13.16
CA VAL A 25 1.80 9.54 -12.52
C VAL A 25 1.72 10.71 -13.50
N ASN A 26 1.86 10.44 -14.80
CA ASN A 26 1.73 11.43 -15.86
C ASN A 26 0.29 11.58 -16.38
N ASP A 27 -0.60 10.66 -16.03
CA ASP A 27 -1.99 10.65 -16.48
C ASP A 27 -2.98 10.98 -15.34
N PRO A 28 -4.20 11.44 -15.66
CA PRO A 28 -5.26 11.54 -14.68
C PRO A 28 -5.62 10.17 -14.11
N LEU A 29 -6.01 10.11 -12.83
CA LEU A 29 -6.53 8.88 -12.23
C LEU A 29 -7.74 8.36 -13.02
N PRO A 30 -7.87 7.03 -13.19
CA PRO A 30 -9.05 6.45 -13.81
C PRO A 30 -10.32 6.87 -13.07
N LYS A 31 -11.36 7.22 -13.82
CA LYS A 31 -12.69 7.47 -13.23
C LYS A 31 -13.17 6.23 -12.48
N THR A 32 -13.87 6.43 -11.38
CA THR A 32 -14.28 5.35 -10.47
C THR A 32 -15.23 4.33 -11.12
N ASP A 33 -15.98 4.72 -12.15
CA ASP A 33 -16.82 3.83 -12.95
C ASP A 33 -16.03 2.85 -13.82
N ALA A 34 -14.75 3.13 -14.07
CA ALA A 34 -13.83 2.26 -14.80
C ALA A 34 -13.01 1.34 -13.89
N TRP A 35 -13.24 1.35 -12.57
CA TRP A 35 -12.47 0.55 -11.63
C TRP A 35 -12.87 -0.92 -11.68
N ILE A 36 -11.86 -1.78 -11.81
CA ILE A 36 -12.00 -3.23 -11.92
C ILE A 36 -10.96 -3.86 -10.97
N GLU A 37 -11.41 -4.64 -9.99
CA GLU A 37 -10.54 -5.38 -9.07
C GLU A 37 -9.60 -6.31 -9.84
N GLY A 38 -8.33 -6.36 -9.44
CA GLY A 38 -7.25 -7.08 -10.13
C GLY A 38 -6.72 -6.38 -11.38
N ARG A 39 -7.30 -5.25 -11.81
CA ARG A 39 -6.81 -4.45 -12.94
C ARG A 39 -6.46 -3.02 -12.57
N THR A 40 -7.41 -2.27 -12.01
CA THR A 40 -7.18 -0.87 -11.59
C THR A 40 -6.81 -0.78 -10.13
N HIS A 41 -7.25 -1.74 -9.32
CA HIS A 41 -6.95 -1.79 -7.91
C HIS A 41 -6.90 -3.23 -7.43
N ARG A 42 -6.26 -3.44 -6.29
CA ARG A 42 -6.37 -4.66 -5.50
C ARG A 42 -6.26 -4.37 -4.01
N ALA A 43 -7.00 -5.12 -3.22
CA ALA A 43 -6.85 -5.12 -1.77
C ALA A 43 -5.83 -6.19 -1.33
N LEU A 44 -4.76 -5.75 -0.66
CA LEU A 44 -3.78 -6.61 -0.02
C LEU A 44 -4.16 -6.80 1.44
N SER A 45 -4.30 -8.07 1.85
CA SER A 45 -4.46 -8.39 3.26
C SER A 45 -3.17 -8.09 4.03
N ILE A 46 -3.31 -7.39 5.15
CA ILE A 46 -2.24 -7.13 6.10
C ILE A 46 -2.70 -7.56 7.50
N ALA A 47 -1.77 -7.56 8.46
CA ALA A 47 -2.17 -7.64 9.86
C ALA A 47 -3.00 -6.41 10.27
N GLN A 48 -4.00 -6.62 11.13
CA GLN A 48 -4.76 -5.52 11.72
C GLN A 48 -3.84 -4.61 12.52
N LEU A 49 -3.88 -3.32 12.23
CA LEU A 49 -3.10 -2.28 12.88
C LEU A 49 -3.93 -1.58 13.95
N ILE A 50 -3.27 -1.17 15.03
CA ILE A 50 -3.89 -0.29 16.02
C ILE A 50 -4.05 1.11 15.41
N GLN A 51 -3.01 1.55 14.70
CA GLN A 51 -2.99 2.82 13.97
C GLN A 51 -1.96 2.72 12.84
N ALA A 52 -2.38 2.97 11.61
CA ALA A 52 -1.49 3.05 10.45
C ALA A 52 -0.47 4.18 10.63
N GLU A 53 0.80 3.87 10.43
CA GLU A 53 1.90 4.84 10.56
C GLU A 53 2.54 5.09 9.21
N ALA A 54 3.27 4.11 8.69
CA ALA A 54 4.01 4.23 7.44
C ALA A 54 3.83 3.00 6.53
N ILE A 55 3.97 3.24 5.24
CA ILE A 55 4.04 2.21 4.20
C ILE A 55 5.02 2.67 3.13
N ALA A 56 5.79 1.73 2.58
CA ALA A 56 6.69 1.97 1.46
C ALA A 56 6.77 0.73 0.57
N TYR A 57 6.94 0.92 -0.73
CA TYR A 57 7.32 -0.17 -1.63
C TYR A 57 8.76 -0.64 -1.34
N ALA A 58 8.98 -1.94 -1.45
CA ALA A 58 10.32 -2.49 -1.51
C ALA A 58 10.96 -2.19 -2.88
N PRO A 59 12.30 -2.21 -2.99
CA PRO A 59 13.01 -1.97 -4.25
C PRO A 59 12.65 -2.95 -5.38
N ASP A 60 12.07 -4.11 -5.06
CA ASP A 60 11.59 -5.08 -6.04
C ASP A 60 10.27 -4.65 -6.72
N GLY A 61 9.59 -3.61 -6.21
CA GLY A 61 8.28 -3.16 -6.67
C GLY A 61 7.17 -4.22 -6.53
N ARG A 62 7.41 -5.30 -5.78
CA ARG A 62 6.51 -6.46 -5.62
C ARG A 62 6.19 -6.77 -4.17
N SER A 63 6.81 -6.04 -3.25
CA SER A 63 6.52 -6.12 -1.83
C SER A 63 6.30 -4.72 -1.25
N ILE A 64 5.62 -4.66 -0.13
CA ILE A 64 5.51 -3.46 0.71
C ILE A 64 6.11 -3.73 2.09
N PHE A 65 6.70 -2.69 2.67
CA PHE A 65 6.98 -2.60 4.08
C PHE A 65 5.95 -1.70 4.73
N TYR A 66 5.44 -2.06 5.90
CA TYR A 66 4.50 -1.22 6.64
C TYR A 66 4.68 -1.35 8.15
N THR A 67 4.24 -0.33 8.87
CA THR A 67 4.33 -0.24 10.33
C THR A 67 3.01 0.24 10.95
N THR A 68 2.87 0.00 12.25
CA THR A 68 1.83 0.57 13.10
C THR A 68 2.47 1.46 14.16
N GLU A 69 1.73 2.44 14.64
CA GLU A 69 2.20 3.37 15.68
C GLU A 69 2.74 2.62 16.91
N SER A 70 3.89 3.07 17.43
CA SER A 70 4.41 2.62 18.72
C SER A 70 3.55 3.15 19.87
N VAL A 71 3.04 2.24 20.69
CA VAL A 71 2.34 2.62 21.92
C VAL A 71 3.36 2.75 23.06
N ARG A 72 3.60 3.99 23.50
CA ARG A 72 4.45 4.32 24.67
C ARG A 72 5.91 3.87 24.53
N GLY A 73 6.48 3.99 23.34
CA GLY A 73 7.89 3.72 23.08
C GLY A 73 8.25 2.23 23.01
N SER A 74 7.25 1.35 22.85
CA SER A 74 7.49 -0.06 22.53
C SER A 74 8.07 -0.20 21.12
N ALA A 75 8.98 -1.14 20.93
CA ALA A 75 9.44 -1.49 19.59
C ALA A 75 8.30 -2.15 18.83
N VAL A 76 8.03 -1.67 17.62
CA VAL A 76 7.06 -2.26 16.69
C VAL A 76 7.82 -2.87 15.52
N PRO A 77 7.50 -4.09 15.09
CA PRO A 77 8.16 -4.69 13.93
C PRO A 77 7.83 -3.93 12.64
N VAL A 78 8.81 -3.86 11.74
CA VAL A 78 8.55 -3.55 10.33
C VAL A 78 8.04 -4.82 9.67
N MET A 79 6.79 -4.78 9.20
CA MET A 79 6.15 -5.89 8.53
C MET A 79 6.47 -5.85 7.04
N ARG A 80 6.55 -7.02 6.39
CA ARG A 80 6.70 -7.13 4.94
C ARG A 80 5.56 -7.97 4.37
N GLN A 81 4.90 -7.47 3.33
CA GLN A 81 3.86 -8.18 2.59
C GLN A 81 4.25 -8.26 1.12
N VAL A 82 4.11 -9.45 0.51
CA VAL A 82 4.27 -9.62 -0.95
C VAL A 82 2.94 -9.31 -1.62
N CYS A 83 3.00 -8.53 -2.69
CA CYS A 83 1.84 -8.11 -3.46
C CYS A 83 1.65 -9.09 -4.63
N GLU A 84 1.11 -10.28 -4.35
CA GLU A 84 0.68 -11.27 -5.37
C GLU A 84 -0.68 -10.94 -5.98
#